data_AF-A0A4D6HSF9-F1
#
_entry.id   AF-A0A4D6HSF9-F1
#
_cell.length_a   1.000
_cell.length_b   1.000
_cell.length_c   1.000
_cell.angle_alpha   90.00
_cell.angle_beta   90.00
_cell.angle_gamma   90.00
#
_symmetry.space_group_name_H-M   'P 1'
#
loop_
_entity.id
_entity.type
_entity.pdbx_description
1 polymer ?
#
loop_
_entity_poly.entity_id
_entity_poly.type
_entity_poly.pdbx_seq_one_letter_code
_entity_poly.pdbx_strand_id
1 'polypeptide(L)'
;MSGIEKRRVGDRGQVTLPKELREEFDIGGGDEVEIRKESGKIIIEKPITREDLAAGYRARADRLRELYDEMNGVSQEADEYLGDAPEWE
;
A
#
# COMPACT_ATOMS: atom_id res chain seq x y z
N MET A 1 -1.30 18.26 10.74
CA MET A 1 -2.00 19.13 9.77
C MET A 1 -1.14 19.15 8.52
N SER A 2 -1.59 18.52 7.42
CA SER A 2 -0.85 18.58 6.15
C SER A 2 -1.07 19.98 5.55
N GLY A 3 -0.21 20.92 5.95
CA GLY A 3 -0.15 22.26 5.38
C GLY A 3 0.79 22.27 4.17
N ILE A 4 0.47 23.07 3.16
CA ILE A 4 1.39 23.33 2.06
C ILE A 4 2.59 24.12 2.63
N GLU A 5 3.72 23.45 2.80
CA GLU A 5 4.96 24.11 3.23
C GLU A 5 5.79 24.54 2.00
N LYS A 6 5.99 25.86 1.84
CA LYS A 6 6.80 26.39 0.73
C LYS A 6 8.29 26.22 1.05
N ARG A 7 9.04 25.67 0.11
CA ARG A 7 10.51 25.55 0.17
C ARG A 7 11.15 26.32 -0.98
N ARG A 8 12.31 26.91 -0.72
CA ARG A 8 13.12 27.55 -1.76
C ARG A 8 14.06 26.51 -2.37
N VAL A 9 14.12 26.50 -3.70
CA VAL A 9 15.10 25.72 -4.45
C VAL A 9 16.48 26.37 -4.24
N GLY A 10 17.46 25.59 -3.79
CA GLY A 10 18.83 26.07 -3.66
C GLY A 10 19.51 26.23 -5.02
N ASP A 11 20.68 26.88 -5.04
CA ASP A 11 21.39 27.23 -6.29
C ASP A 11 21.74 26.03 -7.18
N ARG A 12 21.81 24.83 -6.59
CA ARG A 12 22.06 23.56 -7.28
C ARG A 12 20.79 22.81 -7.70
N GLY A 13 19.62 23.44 -7.63
CA GLY A 13 18.34 22.79 -7.96
C GLY A 13 17.79 21.87 -6.86
N GLN A 14 18.45 21.82 -5.69
CA GLN A 14 18.04 20.97 -4.57
C GLN A 14 16.87 21.58 -3.77
N VAL A 15 15.94 20.73 -3.32
CA VAL A 15 14.85 21.09 -2.40
C VAL A 15 14.93 20.21 -1.17
N THR A 16 14.86 20.81 0.01
CA THR A 16 14.81 20.07 1.27
C THR A 16 13.40 19.54 1.52
N LEU A 17 13.27 18.22 1.70
CA LEU A 17 12.03 17.58 2.11
C LEU A 17 11.69 17.97 3.58
N PRO A 18 10.47 18.47 3.85
CA PRO A 18 9.96 18.68 5.19
C PRO A 18 10.15 17.46 6.10
N LYS A 19 10.38 17.69 7.39
CA LYS A 19 10.61 16.62 8.36
C LYS A 19 9.42 15.65 8.43
N GLU A 20 8.20 16.18 8.45
CA GLU A 20 6.97 15.38 8.52
C GLU A 20 6.86 14.40 7.35
N LEU A 21 7.13 14.86 6.11
CA LEU A 21 7.12 13.99 4.93
C LEU A 21 8.26 12.95 5.00
N ARG A 22 9.44 13.33 5.49
CA ARG A 22 10.53 12.35 5.66
C ARG A 22 10.18 11.25 6.66
N GLU A 23 9.48 11.59 7.74
CA GLU A 23 9.05 10.61 8.76
C GLU A 23 7.88 9.75 8.25
N GLU A 24 6.90 10.35 7.58
CA GLU A 24 5.74 9.63 7.03
C GLU A 24 6.14 8.62 5.95
N PHE A 25 7.08 9.01 5.08
CA PHE A 25 7.57 8.16 4.00
C PHE A 25 8.83 7.37 4.36
N ASP A 26 9.35 7.49 5.59
CA ASP A 26 10.57 6.83 6.05
C ASP A 26 11.77 7.08 5.09
N ILE A 27 12.08 8.35 4.83
CA ILE A 27 13.17 8.81 3.95
C ILE A 27 14.27 9.47 4.79
N GLY A 28 15.40 8.77 4.88
CA GLY A 28 16.63 9.17 5.56
C GLY A 28 17.63 9.93 4.68
N GLY A 29 18.71 10.40 5.30
CA GLY A 29 19.83 10.99 4.57
C GLY A 29 20.69 9.91 3.93
N GLY A 30 20.84 9.96 2.60
CA GLY A 30 21.58 8.94 1.83
C GLY A 30 20.66 7.95 1.11
N ASP A 31 19.36 7.97 1.39
CA ASP A 31 18.38 7.14 0.70
C ASP A 31 18.21 7.58 -0.76
N GLU A 32 18.04 6.60 -1.64
CA GLU A 32 17.68 6.82 -3.03
C GLU A 32 16.18 7.03 -3.18
N VAL A 33 15.79 7.91 -4.09
CA VAL A 33 14.38 8.19 -4.45
C VAL A 33 14.24 8.24 -5.96
N GLU A 34 13.10 7.79 -6.46
CA GLU A 34 12.72 7.96 -7.86
C GLU A 34 12.01 9.30 -8.03
N ILE A 35 12.43 10.07 -9.04
CA ILE A 35 11.83 11.38 -9.36
C ILE A 35 11.27 11.33 -10.77
N ARG A 36 9.97 11.55 -10.92
CA ARG A 36 9.30 11.58 -12.22
C ARG A 36 8.36 12.76 -12.38
N LYS A 37 8.01 13.08 -13.62
CA LYS A 37 6.98 14.06 -13.96
C LYS A 37 5.65 13.34 -14.18
N GLU A 38 4.62 13.79 -13.49
CA GLU A 38 3.26 13.24 -13.65
C GLU A 38 2.24 14.36 -13.53
N SER A 39 1.34 14.51 -14.51
CA SER A 39 0.26 15.51 -14.48
C SER A 39 0.73 16.94 -14.16
N GLY A 40 1.90 17.34 -14.68
CA GLY A 40 2.49 18.67 -14.44
C GLY A 40 3.13 18.85 -13.06
N LYS A 41 3.22 17.78 -12.25
CA LYS A 41 3.84 17.76 -10.92
C LYS A 41 5.13 16.96 -10.95
N ILE A 42 6.02 17.25 -10.00
CA ILE A 42 7.16 16.39 -9.66
C ILE A 42 6.68 15.42 -8.60
N ILE A 43 6.81 14.12 -8.88
CA ILE A 43 6.52 13.04 -7.94
C ILE A 43 7.85 12.48 -7.47
N ILE A 44 7.97 12.28 -6.16
CA ILE A 44 9.13 11.70 -5.49
C ILE A 44 8.62 10.49 -4.72
N GLU A 45 9.20 9.33 -4.99
CA GLU A 45 8.80 8.06 -4.37
C GLU A 45 10.02 7.26 -3.92
N LYS A 46 9.86 6.41 -2.90
CA LYS A 46 10.86 5.39 -2.58
C LYS A 46 10.89 4.36 -3.71
N PRO A 47 12.07 3.94 -4.19
CA PRO A 47 12.17 2.87 -5.17
C PRO A 47 11.58 1.61 -4.56
N ILE A 48 10.72 0.92 -5.31
CA ILE A 48 10.21 -0.39 -4.93
C ILE A 48 11.11 -1.43 -5.58
N THR A 49 11.87 -2.17 -4.78
CA THR A 49 12.70 -3.24 -5.31
C THR A 49 11.85 -4.47 -5.63
N ARG A 50 12.42 -5.39 -6.42
CA ARG A 50 11.74 -6.66 -6.73
C ARG A 50 11.55 -7.50 -5.46
N GLU A 51 12.49 -7.39 -4.53
CA GLU A 51 12.47 -8.02 -3.23
C GLU A 51 11.33 -7.48 -2.35
N ASP A 52 11.10 -6.16 -2.35
CA ASP A 52 9.98 -5.51 -1.65
C ASP A 52 8.64 -5.99 -2.20
N LEU A 53 8.52 -6.06 -3.53
CA LEU A 53 7.35 -6.61 -4.21
C LEU A 53 7.10 -8.07 -3.81
N ALA A 54 8.14 -8.91 -3.84
CA ALA A 54 8.03 -10.32 -3.47
C ALA A 54 7.62 -10.49 -1.99
N ALA A 55 8.16 -9.67 -1.09
CA ALA A 55 7.77 -9.66 0.31
C ALA A 55 6.28 -9.29 0.48
N GLY A 56 5.80 -8.28 -0.25
CA GLY A 56 4.39 -7.89 -0.27
C GLY A 56 3.47 -9.02 -0.76
N TYR A 57 3.85 -9.73 -1.82
CA TYR A 57 3.08 -10.88 -2.31
C TYR A 57 3.03 -12.03 -1.30
N ARG A 58 4.15 -12.34 -0.63
CA ARG A 58 4.18 -13.35 0.43
C ARG A 58 3.23 -13.00 1.57
N ALA A 59 3.33 -11.78 2.11
CA ALA A 59 2.46 -11.32 3.18
C ALA A 59 0.97 -11.34 2.79
N ARG A 60 0.64 -11.02 1.52
CA ARG A 60 -0.73 -11.13 1.02
C ARG A 60 -1.20 -12.58 0.93
N ALA A 61 -0.36 -13.49 0.46
CA ALA A 61 -0.70 -14.91 0.40
C ALA A 61 -0.98 -15.50 1.78
N ASP A 62 -0.16 -15.13 2.78
CA ASP A 62 -0.33 -15.59 4.16
C ASP A 62 -1.66 -15.11 4.76
N ARG A 63 -1.98 -13.81 4.62
CA ARG A 63 -3.28 -13.27 5.07
C ARG A 63 -4.48 -13.93 4.38
N LEU A 64 -4.35 -14.29 3.10
CA LEU A 64 -5.43 -14.96 2.38
C LEU A 64 -5.64 -16.40 2.88
N ARG A 65 -4.57 -17.09 3.27
CA ARG A 65 -4.67 -18.43 3.88
C ARG A 65 -5.37 -18.35 5.23
N GLU A 66 -4.97 -17.42 6.09
CA GLU A 66 -5.60 -17.19 7.39
C GLU A 66 -7.10 -16.91 7.24
N LEU A 67 -7.48 -16.03 6.31
CA LEU A 67 -8.89 -15.74 6.02
C LEU A 67 -9.64 -16.97 5.48
N TYR A 68 -9.00 -17.76 4.61
CA TYR A 68 -9.61 -18.97 4.08
C TYR A 68 -9.86 -19.99 5.20
N ASP A 69 -8.89 -20.19 6.09
CA ASP A 69 -9.00 -21.08 7.25
C ASP A 69 -10.11 -20.61 8.21
N GLU A 70 -10.24 -19.30 8.43
CA GLU A 70 -11.35 -18.71 9.21
C GLU A 70 -12.72 -18.98 8.57
N MET A 71 -12.81 -18.83 7.24
CA MET A 71 -14.05 -19.07 6.50
C MET A 71 -14.36 -20.56 6.31
N ASN A 72 -13.40 -21.45 6.58
CA ASN A 72 -13.53 -22.90 6.39
C ASN A 72 -14.45 -23.51 7.45
N GLY A 73 -15.76 -23.42 7.20
CA GLY A 73 -16.83 -23.89 8.10
C GLY A 73 -18.08 -23.03 8.01
N VAL A 74 -17.95 -21.74 7.69
CA VAL A 74 -19.08 -20.79 7.58
C VAL A 74 -20.02 -21.19 6.44
N SER A 75 -19.49 -21.74 5.35
CA SER A 75 -20.31 -22.24 4.23
C SER A 75 -21.15 -23.45 4.61
N GLN A 76 -20.66 -24.35 5.47
CA GLN A 76 -21.41 -25.55 5.84
C GLN A 76 -22.58 -25.25 6.78
N GLU A 77 -22.42 -24.34 7.74
CA GLU A 77 -23.53 -23.91 8.61
C GLU A 77 -24.63 -23.17 7.84
N ALA A 78 -24.27 -22.36 6.83
CA ALA A 78 -25.25 -21.65 6.00
C ALA A 78 -26.06 -22.61 5.11
N ASP A 79 -25.39 -23.60 4.51
CA ASP A 79 -26.05 -24.62 3.69
C ASP A 79 -26.92 -25.57 4.54
N GLU A 80 -26.53 -25.89 5.79
CA GLU A 80 -27.34 -26.70 6.71
C GLU A 80 -28.63 -26.01 7.16
N TYR A 81 -28.62 -24.67 7.33
CA TYR A 81 -29.79 -23.93 7.79
C TYR A 81 -30.81 -23.63 6.68
N LEU A 82 -30.36 -23.54 5.43
CA LEU A 82 -31.21 -23.11 4.31
C LEU A 82 -32.00 -24.25 3.63
N GLY A 83 -31.61 -25.51 3.85
CA GLY A 83 -32.24 -26.67 3.20
C GLY A 83 -32.13 -26.63 1.67
N ASP A 84 -32.61 -27.70 1.01
CA ASP A 84 -32.66 -27.73 -0.46
C ASP A 84 -33.51 -26.58 -0.99
N ALA A 85 -33.07 -25.97 -2.10
CA ALA A 85 -33.80 -24.90 -2.77
C ALA A 85 -35.28 -25.32 -3.00
N PRO A 86 -36.27 -24.45 -2.70
CA PRO A 86 -37.66 -24.82 -2.92
C PRO A 86 -37.87 -25.21 -4.38
N GLU A 87 -38.66 -26.24 -4.65
CA GLU A 87 -39.17 -26.51 -5.99
C GLU A 87 -40.32 -25.54 -6.27
N TRP A 88 -40.15 -24.66 -7.25
CA TRP A 88 -41.21 -23.75 -7.70
C TRP A 88 -41.89 -24.44 -8.89
N GLU A 89 -43.13 -24.89 -8.72
CA GLU A 89 -44.04 -25.29 -9.82
C GLU A 89 -44.55 -24.09 -10.61
#